data_AF-A0A532TLP2-F1
#
_entry.id   AF-A0A532TLP2-F1
#
_cell.length_a   1.000
_cell.length_b   1.000
_cell.length_c   1.000
_cell.angle_alpha   90.00
_cell.angle_beta   90.00
_cell.angle_gamma   90.00
#
_symmetry.space_group_name_H-M   'P 1'
#
loop_
_entity.id
_entity.type
_entity.pdbx_description
1 polymer ?
#
loop_
_entity_poly.entity_id
_entity_poly.type
_entity_poly.pdbx_seq_one_letter_code
_entity_poly.pdbx_strand_id
1 'polypeptide(L)'
;MNREIDDRNYLNFLLQFLNVDDLKQICRDFEIKGYSKFKKSELIDFILDSLAEEEFKEFLQKKEIDIITDGINLALKKINGENRESVAEIKIVNPEDHEIELLFKGFNWEVQSYLSITPKNIHNPERDCDCRIGSNMGFCSHFWVGFIYSLKQDWFKLKDWSLTILPNNFEEKIKSIKLVDGQLGEKGEKIKESAVLIDESSSGAKLMGHLDSSITVYECEITEIVERESEFQGNVTRFFMVSLKDVKFGPKLKKASDFREEDTENVENLKVRISEKLQSENSLKKGDKVSFNGKLVKDNFWGNVVKNVRKISRK
;
A
#
# COMPACT_ATOMS: atom_id res chain seq x y z
N MET A 1 -27.53 3.06 10.24
CA MET A 1 -26.38 3.98 10.32
C MET A 1 -26.93 5.39 10.39
N ASN A 2 -26.43 6.24 11.28
CA ASN A 2 -26.94 7.60 11.48
C ASN A 2 -25.87 8.58 10.96
N ARG A 3 -25.73 8.64 9.63
CA ARG A 3 -24.77 9.52 8.94
C ARG A 3 -25.32 10.95 8.95
N GLU A 4 -24.50 11.94 9.31
CA GLU A 4 -24.90 13.35 9.27
C GLU A 4 -24.84 13.95 7.86
N ILE A 5 -24.01 13.37 6.99
CA ILE A 5 -23.87 13.78 5.59
C ILE A 5 -25.02 13.20 4.78
N ASP A 6 -25.64 14.01 3.91
CA ASP A 6 -26.68 13.56 3.01
C ASP A 6 -26.16 12.50 2.02
N ASP A 7 -27.08 11.64 1.57
CA ASP A 7 -26.73 10.50 0.73
C ASP A 7 -26.04 10.94 -0.57
N ARG A 8 -26.47 12.03 -1.20
CA ARG A 8 -25.87 12.50 -2.45
C ARG A 8 -24.40 12.87 -2.27
N ASN A 9 -24.08 13.67 -1.26
CA ASN A 9 -22.69 14.04 -0.95
C ASN A 9 -21.84 12.83 -0.56
N TYR A 10 -22.41 11.93 0.24
CA TYR A 10 -21.69 10.71 0.63
C TYR A 10 -21.45 9.76 -0.56
N LEU A 11 -22.42 9.60 -1.46
CA LEU A 11 -22.24 8.85 -2.70
C LEU A 11 -21.15 9.46 -3.56
N ASN A 12 -21.09 10.80 -3.67
CA ASN A 12 -19.99 11.46 -4.37
C ASN A 12 -18.64 10.99 -3.81
N PHE A 13 -18.45 10.94 -2.48
CA PHE A 13 -17.20 10.47 -1.88
C PHE A 13 -16.84 9.03 -2.29
N LEU A 14 -17.82 8.14 -2.38
CA LEU A 14 -17.62 6.77 -2.85
C LEU A 14 -17.26 6.72 -4.35
N LEU A 15 -18.00 7.44 -5.18
CA LEU A 15 -17.81 7.44 -6.64
C LEU A 15 -16.45 8.02 -7.05
N GLN A 16 -15.88 8.95 -6.28
CA GLN A 16 -14.53 9.47 -6.54
C GLN A 16 -13.45 8.39 -6.50
N PHE A 17 -13.64 7.30 -5.74
CA PHE A 17 -12.68 6.20 -5.68
C PHE A 17 -12.62 5.39 -6.99
N LEU A 18 -13.76 5.27 -7.67
CA LEU A 18 -13.96 4.37 -8.80
C LEU A 18 -13.26 4.83 -10.09
N ASN A 19 -12.91 3.87 -10.95
CA ASN A 19 -12.42 4.17 -12.29
C ASN A 19 -13.59 4.36 -13.29
N VAL A 20 -13.30 4.76 -14.53
CA VAL A 20 -14.35 5.03 -15.53
C VAL A 20 -15.16 3.78 -15.87
N ASP A 21 -14.53 2.60 -15.91
CA ASP A 21 -15.20 1.36 -16.26
C ASP A 21 -16.13 0.89 -15.12
N ASP A 22 -15.72 1.07 -13.86
CA ASP A 22 -16.56 0.82 -12.69
C ASP A 22 -17.79 1.75 -12.69
N LEU A 23 -17.59 3.05 -12.96
CA LEU A 23 -18.68 4.02 -13.05
C LEU A 23 -19.65 3.68 -14.18
N LYS A 24 -19.13 3.26 -15.34
CA LYS A 24 -19.97 2.76 -16.44
C LYS A 24 -20.71 1.48 -16.07
N GLN A 25 -20.13 0.62 -15.23
CA GLN A 25 -20.81 -0.55 -14.72
C GLN A 25 -21.98 -0.16 -13.82
N ILE A 26 -21.81 0.85 -12.96
CA ILE A 26 -22.91 1.39 -12.15
C ILE A 26 -24.04 1.91 -13.05
N CYS A 27 -23.72 2.66 -14.11
CA CYS A 27 -24.75 3.09 -15.05
C CYS A 27 -25.52 1.91 -15.69
N ARG A 28 -24.87 0.77 -15.93
CA ARG A 28 -25.54 -0.44 -16.42
C ARG A 28 -26.41 -1.08 -15.35
N ASP A 29 -25.90 -1.20 -14.13
CA ASP A 29 -26.58 -1.83 -12.99
C ASP A 29 -27.88 -1.10 -12.63
N PHE A 30 -27.93 0.24 -12.83
CA PHE A 30 -29.09 1.10 -12.57
C PHE A 30 -29.83 1.53 -13.85
N GLU A 31 -29.59 0.86 -14.98
CA GLU A 31 -30.27 1.13 -16.26
C GLU A 31 -30.19 2.59 -16.78
N ILE A 32 -29.21 3.36 -16.32
CA ILE A 32 -28.95 4.75 -16.75
C ILE A 32 -28.49 4.74 -18.22
N LYS A 33 -29.03 5.62 -19.06
CA LYS A 33 -28.71 5.72 -20.50
C LYS A 33 -27.97 7.01 -20.85
N GLY A 34 -27.25 7.00 -21.97
CA GLY A 34 -26.59 8.21 -22.51
C GLY A 34 -25.25 8.58 -21.88
N TYR A 35 -24.67 7.72 -21.05
CA TYR A 35 -23.47 8.00 -20.27
C TYR A 35 -22.14 7.85 -21.03
N SER A 36 -22.12 7.20 -22.20
CA SER A 36 -20.89 6.79 -22.90
C SER A 36 -19.95 7.94 -23.31
N LYS A 37 -20.48 9.16 -23.42
CA LYS A 37 -19.74 10.36 -23.84
C LYS A 37 -18.98 11.06 -22.70
N PHE A 38 -19.31 10.76 -21.44
CA PHE A 38 -18.81 11.50 -20.30
C PHE A 38 -17.43 11.01 -19.85
N LYS A 39 -16.60 11.96 -19.42
CA LYS A 39 -15.34 11.69 -18.71
C LYS A 39 -15.62 11.42 -17.24
N LYS A 40 -14.61 10.97 -16.46
CA LYS A 40 -14.80 10.54 -15.06
C LYS A 40 -15.61 11.53 -14.21
N SER A 41 -15.20 12.80 -14.15
CA SER A 41 -15.89 13.80 -13.31
C SER A 41 -17.34 14.01 -13.77
N GLU A 42 -17.54 14.25 -15.07
CA GLU A 42 -18.86 14.44 -15.68
C GLU A 42 -19.76 13.21 -15.50
N LEU A 43 -19.16 12.01 -15.50
CA LEU A 43 -19.87 10.75 -15.32
C LEU A 43 -20.34 10.57 -13.88
N ILE A 44 -19.54 11.01 -12.90
CA ILE A 44 -19.95 11.02 -11.48
C ILE A 44 -21.13 11.97 -11.30
N ASP A 45 -21.03 13.20 -11.80
CA ASP A 45 -22.12 14.19 -11.73
C ASP A 45 -23.38 13.65 -12.40
N PHE A 46 -23.23 13.06 -13.60
CA PHE A 46 -24.34 12.47 -14.33
C PHE A 46 -25.02 11.31 -13.59
N ILE A 47 -24.25 10.45 -12.92
CA ILE A 47 -24.81 9.38 -12.08
C ILE A 47 -25.61 9.98 -10.92
N LEU A 48 -25.04 10.95 -10.21
CA LEU A 48 -25.71 11.60 -9.07
C LEU A 48 -27.00 12.31 -9.48
N ASP A 49 -27.04 12.89 -10.68
CA ASP A 49 -28.23 13.56 -11.23
C ASP A 49 -29.28 12.60 -11.79
N SER A 50 -28.88 11.37 -12.14
CA SER A 50 -29.78 10.39 -12.75
C SER A 50 -30.48 9.49 -11.74
N LEU A 51 -29.88 9.27 -10.57
CA LEU A 51 -30.42 8.38 -9.56
C LEU A 51 -31.44 9.09 -8.65
N ALA A 52 -32.52 8.38 -8.33
CA ALA A 52 -33.48 8.77 -7.30
C ALA A 52 -32.97 8.45 -5.87
N GLU A 53 -33.62 9.01 -4.85
CA GLU A 53 -33.24 8.79 -3.44
C GLU A 53 -33.34 7.31 -3.03
N GLU A 54 -34.32 6.57 -3.54
CA GLU A 54 -34.45 5.14 -3.31
C GLU A 54 -33.28 4.36 -3.92
N GLU A 55 -32.81 4.78 -5.09
CA GLU A 55 -31.68 4.17 -5.78
C GLU A 55 -30.35 4.50 -5.11
N PHE A 56 -30.23 5.66 -4.46
CA PHE A 56 -29.09 5.95 -3.59
C PHE A 56 -29.00 4.93 -2.45
N LYS A 57 -30.11 4.64 -1.77
CA LYS A 57 -30.13 3.65 -0.68
C LYS A 57 -29.78 2.26 -1.19
N GLU A 58 -30.29 1.88 -2.36
CA GLU A 58 -29.96 0.62 -3.02
C GLU A 58 -28.47 0.55 -3.37
N PHE A 59 -27.89 1.62 -3.91
CA PHE A 59 -26.46 1.73 -4.20
C PHE A 59 -25.62 1.50 -2.95
N LEU A 60 -25.95 2.19 -1.86
CA LEU A 60 -25.25 2.06 -0.58
C LEU A 60 -25.28 0.63 -0.07
N GLN A 61 -26.44 -0.01 -0.09
CA GLN A 61 -26.59 -1.41 0.35
C GLN A 61 -25.75 -2.38 -0.49
N LYS A 62 -25.64 -2.15 -1.80
CA LYS A 62 -25.00 -3.09 -2.73
C LYS A 62 -23.51 -2.87 -2.93
N LYS A 63 -23.03 -1.63 -2.85
CA LYS A 63 -21.69 -1.24 -3.35
C LYS A 63 -20.80 -0.57 -2.30
N GLU A 64 -21.35 0.03 -1.25
CA GLU A 64 -20.57 0.79 -0.25
C GLU A 64 -19.44 -0.07 0.32
N ILE A 65 -19.77 -1.28 0.80
CA ILE A 65 -18.80 -2.14 1.48
C ILE A 65 -17.64 -2.58 0.58
N ASP A 66 -17.90 -2.84 -0.70
CA ASP A 66 -16.88 -3.26 -1.66
C ASP A 66 -15.90 -2.12 -1.95
N ILE A 67 -16.43 -0.92 -2.20
CA ILE A 67 -15.64 0.29 -2.46
C ILE A 67 -14.72 0.60 -1.27
N ILE A 68 -15.30 0.59 -0.06
CA ILE A 68 -14.56 0.86 1.17
C ILE A 68 -13.49 -0.21 1.42
N THR A 69 -13.83 -1.48 1.20
CA THR A 69 -12.89 -2.59 1.34
C THR A 69 -11.69 -2.45 0.41
N ASP A 70 -11.91 -2.05 -0.85
CA ASP A 70 -10.84 -1.83 -1.81
C ASP A 70 -9.94 -0.66 -1.43
N GLY A 71 -10.53 0.44 -0.95
CA GLY A 71 -9.79 1.59 -0.42
C GLY A 71 -8.87 1.22 0.75
N ILE A 72 -9.40 0.45 1.71
CA ILE A 72 -8.65 -0.05 2.86
C ILE A 72 -7.54 -1.01 2.42
N ASN A 73 -7.84 -1.96 1.51
CA ASN A 73 -6.83 -2.90 1.02
C ASN A 73 -5.66 -2.18 0.31
N LEU A 74 -5.94 -1.11 -0.43
CA LEU A 74 -4.88 -0.28 -1.02
C LEU A 74 -4.05 0.45 0.05
N ALA A 75 -4.67 0.93 1.12
CA ALA A 75 -3.96 1.55 2.24
C ALA A 75 -3.02 0.57 2.94
N LEU A 76 -3.49 -0.67 3.21
CA LEU A 76 -2.66 -1.73 3.78
C LEU A 76 -1.44 -2.03 2.88
N LYS A 77 -1.62 -2.11 1.56
CA LYS A 77 -0.49 -2.26 0.62
C LYS A 77 0.50 -1.10 0.70
N LYS A 78 0.05 0.14 0.95
CA LYS A 78 0.94 1.30 1.12
C LYS A 78 1.74 1.23 2.41
N ILE A 79 1.09 0.83 3.51
CA ILE A 79 1.75 0.59 4.81
C ILE A 79 2.80 -0.52 4.67
N ASN A 80 2.47 -1.60 3.95
CA ASN A 80 3.36 -2.75 3.78
C ASN A 80 4.45 -2.54 2.71
N GLY A 81 4.47 -1.40 2.03
CA GLY A 81 5.43 -1.12 0.96
C GLY A 81 5.23 -1.96 -0.32
N GLU A 82 4.05 -2.54 -0.49
CA GLU A 82 3.64 -3.40 -1.62
C GLU A 82 2.94 -2.62 -2.75
N ASN A 83 2.82 -1.29 -2.58
CA ASN A 83 2.24 -0.38 -3.56
C ASN A 83 3.36 0.44 -4.24
N ARG A 84 3.08 1.02 -5.42
CA ARG A 84 4.01 1.91 -6.16
C ARG A 84 4.36 3.18 -5.39
N GLU A 85 3.58 3.48 -4.38
CA GLU A 85 3.77 4.58 -3.46
C GLU A 85 3.58 4.05 -2.05
N SER A 86 4.42 4.48 -1.12
CA SER A 86 4.38 4.05 0.29
C SER A 86 4.41 5.24 1.23
N VAL A 87 4.04 5.00 2.49
CA VAL A 87 4.22 5.97 3.58
C VAL A 87 5.70 6.33 3.69
N ALA A 88 6.01 7.61 3.60
CA ALA A 88 7.34 8.15 3.81
C ALA A 88 7.45 8.80 5.20
N GLU A 89 6.43 9.56 5.60
CA GLU A 89 6.37 10.24 6.89
C GLU A 89 4.92 10.34 7.37
N ILE A 90 4.71 10.27 8.68
CA ILE A 90 3.48 10.71 9.35
C ILE A 90 3.90 11.63 10.49
N LYS A 91 3.39 12.85 10.47
CA LYS A 91 3.71 13.91 11.43
C LYS A 91 2.44 14.36 12.12
N ILE A 92 2.49 14.37 13.45
CA ILE A 92 1.45 15.02 14.26
C ILE A 92 1.70 16.53 14.18
N VAL A 93 0.73 17.28 13.65
CA VAL A 93 0.81 18.73 13.50
C VAL A 93 0.26 19.41 14.75
N ASN A 94 -0.86 18.91 15.25
CA ASN A 94 -1.51 19.38 16.46
C ASN A 94 -2.11 18.18 17.22
N PRO A 95 -1.53 17.78 18.37
CA PRO A 95 -2.02 16.64 19.14
C PRO A 95 -3.34 16.92 19.87
N GLU A 96 -3.71 18.18 20.13
CA GLU A 96 -4.97 18.50 20.82
C GLU A 96 -6.17 18.37 19.88
N ASP A 97 -5.99 18.76 18.62
CA ASP A 97 -7.00 18.67 17.57
C ASP A 97 -6.83 17.42 16.67
N HIS A 98 -5.98 16.48 17.10
CA HIS A 98 -5.71 15.21 16.42
C HIS A 98 -5.32 15.37 14.93
N GLU A 99 -4.56 16.42 14.62
CA GLU A 99 -4.16 16.77 13.26
C GLU A 99 -2.89 16.03 12.84
N ILE A 100 -2.94 15.37 11.68
CA ILE A 100 -1.80 14.70 11.08
C ILE A 100 -1.57 15.13 9.63
N GLU A 101 -0.29 15.22 9.27
CA GLU A 101 0.21 15.30 7.90
C GLU A 101 0.88 13.97 7.54
N LEU A 102 0.50 13.41 6.41
CA LEU A 102 1.09 12.20 5.84
C LEU A 102 1.80 12.55 4.54
N LEU A 103 3.07 12.16 4.43
CA LEU A 103 3.83 12.21 3.20
C LEU A 103 3.93 10.80 2.61
N PHE A 104 3.56 10.69 1.34
CA PHE A 104 3.72 9.47 0.57
C PHE A 104 4.70 9.69 -0.57
N LYS A 105 5.56 8.71 -0.80
CA LYS A 105 6.58 8.78 -1.83
C LYS A 105 6.38 7.68 -2.87
N GLY A 106 6.23 8.10 -4.12
CA GLY A 106 6.29 7.25 -5.29
C GLY A 106 7.67 7.33 -5.96
N PHE A 107 7.75 6.89 -7.22
CA PHE A 107 9.02 6.90 -7.95
C PHE A 107 9.54 8.31 -8.21
N ASN A 108 8.67 9.17 -8.71
CA ASN A 108 8.97 10.52 -9.18
C ASN A 108 7.88 11.53 -8.79
N TRP A 109 7.06 11.18 -7.80
CA TRP A 109 6.03 12.04 -7.25
C TRP A 109 5.95 11.84 -5.75
N GLU A 110 5.39 12.84 -5.08
CA GLU A 110 5.03 12.83 -3.68
C GLU A 110 3.57 13.24 -3.57
N VAL A 111 2.89 12.69 -2.56
CA VAL A 111 1.51 13.06 -2.23
C VAL A 111 1.48 13.46 -0.77
N GLN A 112 0.96 14.65 -0.48
CA GLN A 112 0.65 15.06 0.88
C GLN A 112 -0.83 14.81 1.18
N SER A 113 -1.11 14.45 2.42
CA SER A 113 -2.46 14.29 2.92
C SER A 113 -2.55 14.82 4.34
N TYR A 114 -3.60 15.58 4.61
CA TYR A 114 -3.99 16.05 5.93
C TYR A 114 -5.23 15.29 6.40
N LEU A 115 -5.29 14.99 7.70
CA LEU A 115 -6.46 14.42 8.34
C LEU A 115 -6.54 14.87 9.80
N SER A 116 -7.75 15.21 10.26
CA SER A 116 -8.09 15.38 11.67
C SER A 116 -9.37 14.62 12.00
N ILE A 117 -9.28 13.73 13.00
CA ILE A 117 -10.42 12.97 13.54
C ILE A 117 -10.51 13.24 15.04
N THR A 118 -11.53 13.99 15.43
CA THR A 118 -11.90 14.29 16.81
C THR A 118 -13.31 13.82 17.10
N PRO A 119 -13.74 13.72 18.37
CA PRO A 119 -15.13 13.44 18.70
C PRO A 119 -16.13 14.44 18.08
N LYS A 120 -15.69 15.66 17.75
CA LYS A 120 -16.55 16.71 17.18
C LYS A 120 -16.78 16.55 15.68
N ASN A 121 -15.83 15.98 14.94
CA ASN A 121 -15.91 15.84 13.48
C ASN A 121 -15.87 14.38 13.01
N ILE A 122 -16.01 13.39 13.90
CA ILE A 122 -15.94 11.96 13.56
C ILE A 122 -16.99 11.51 12.51
N HIS A 123 -18.09 12.24 12.38
CA HIS A 123 -19.13 12.02 11.37
C HIS A 123 -18.77 12.59 9.99
N ASN A 124 -17.82 13.53 9.92
CA ASN A 124 -17.26 14.07 8.69
C ASN A 124 -15.87 14.68 8.96
N PRO A 125 -14.81 13.86 9.01
CA PRO A 125 -13.48 14.33 9.37
C PRO A 125 -12.96 15.40 8.43
N GLU A 126 -12.25 16.36 9.00
CA GLU A 126 -11.47 17.32 8.23
C GLU A 126 -10.33 16.60 7.53
N ARG A 127 -10.24 16.77 6.22
CA ARG A 127 -9.29 16.04 5.39
C ARG A 127 -8.95 16.83 4.14
N ASP A 128 -7.72 16.70 3.71
CA ASP A 128 -7.24 17.19 2.43
C ASP A 128 -6.18 16.23 1.89
N CYS A 129 -6.04 16.14 0.57
CA CYS A 129 -5.09 15.24 -0.05
C CYS A 129 -4.83 15.63 -1.51
N ASP A 130 -3.55 15.72 -1.88
CA ASP A 130 -3.14 16.09 -3.23
C ASP A 130 -3.49 15.03 -4.29
N CYS A 131 -3.87 13.82 -3.87
CA CYS A 131 -4.22 12.79 -4.83
C CYS A 131 -5.56 13.11 -5.52
N ARG A 132 -5.73 12.62 -6.75
CA ARG A 132 -6.93 12.86 -7.57
C ARG A 132 -8.24 12.48 -6.85
N ILE A 133 -8.22 11.46 -6.01
CA ILE A 133 -9.42 10.99 -5.29
C ILE A 133 -9.69 11.89 -4.07
N GLY A 134 -8.66 12.15 -3.28
CA GLY A 134 -8.77 12.86 -2.00
C GLY A 134 -8.99 14.37 -2.16
N SER A 135 -8.42 14.99 -3.18
CA SER A 135 -8.71 16.39 -3.59
C SER A 135 -10.19 16.64 -3.94
N ASN A 136 -10.95 15.56 -4.19
CA ASN A 136 -12.39 15.61 -4.41
C ASN A 136 -13.16 14.99 -3.22
N MET A 137 -12.56 14.99 -2.03
CA MET A 137 -13.11 14.47 -0.77
C MET A 137 -13.40 12.95 -0.74
N GLY A 138 -12.96 12.20 -1.75
CA GLY A 138 -13.19 10.76 -1.84
C GLY A 138 -12.38 9.95 -0.84
N PHE A 139 -12.82 8.72 -0.57
CA PHE A 139 -12.15 7.76 0.32
C PHE A 139 -10.90 7.14 -0.31
N CYS A 140 -9.89 7.97 -0.56
CA CYS A 140 -8.61 7.53 -1.09
C CYS A 140 -7.86 6.63 -0.09
N SER A 141 -6.90 5.85 -0.59
CA SER A 141 -6.06 5.03 0.27
C SER A 141 -5.24 5.84 1.27
N HIS A 142 -4.94 7.12 0.99
CA HIS A 142 -4.20 8.01 1.90
C HIS A 142 -5.02 8.36 3.14
N PHE A 143 -6.29 8.69 2.94
CA PHE A 143 -7.27 8.87 4.02
C PHE A 143 -7.31 7.65 4.93
N TRP A 144 -7.36 6.44 4.36
CA TRP A 144 -7.40 5.20 5.14
C TRP A 144 -6.12 4.93 5.93
N VAL A 145 -4.94 5.32 5.43
CA VAL A 145 -3.70 5.25 6.21
C VAL A 145 -3.80 6.20 7.42
N GLY A 146 -4.24 7.43 7.22
CA GLY A 146 -4.45 8.38 8.31
C GLY A 146 -5.52 7.93 9.31
N PHE A 147 -6.59 7.30 8.83
CA PHE A 147 -7.63 6.70 9.65
C PHE A 147 -7.08 5.60 10.57
N ILE A 148 -6.32 4.66 9.98
CA ILE A 148 -5.67 3.57 10.74
C ILE A 148 -4.67 4.14 11.74
N TYR A 149 -3.88 5.15 11.35
CA TYR A 149 -2.96 5.83 12.25
C TYR A 149 -3.67 6.42 13.47
N SER A 150 -4.72 7.23 13.22
CA SER A 150 -5.50 7.92 14.26
C SER A 150 -6.17 6.92 15.21
N LEU A 151 -6.66 5.80 14.67
CA LEU A 151 -7.22 4.72 15.47
C LEU A 151 -6.15 4.04 16.35
N LYS A 152 -4.94 3.84 15.82
CA LYS A 152 -3.82 3.24 16.56
C LYS A 152 -3.23 4.18 17.61
N GLN A 153 -3.39 5.49 17.44
CA GLN A 153 -3.10 6.51 18.46
C GLN A 153 -4.18 6.59 19.56
N ASP A 154 -5.22 5.74 19.50
CA ASP A 154 -6.36 5.75 20.42
C ASP A 154 -7.16 7.07 20.45
N TRP A 155 -7.06 7.89 19.39
CA TRP A 155 -7.77 9.19 19.27
C TRP A 155 -9.29 9.07 19.10
N PHE A 156 -9.76 7.91 18.65
CA PHE A 156 -11.18 7.55 18.62
C PHE A 156 -11.35 6.04 18.75
N LYS A 157 -12.57 5.57 19.02
CA LYS A 157 -12.90 4.14 19.01
C LYS A 157 -13.75 3.81 17.79
N LEU A 158 -13.57 2.61 17.23
CA LEU A 158 -14.32 2.18 16.04
C LEU A 158 -15.83 2.21 16.20
N LYS A 159 -16.33 1.94 17.41
CA LYS A 159 -17.77 2.04 17.72
C LYS A 159 -18.33 3.47 17.58
N ASP A 160 -17.47 4.49 17.66
CA ASP A 160 -17.85 5.89 17.54
C ASP A 160 -17.83 6.35 16.06
N TRP A 161 -17.24 5.55 15.16
CA TRP A 161 -17.18 5.83 13.73
C TRP A 161 -18.56 5.70 13.08
N SER A 162 -19.01 6.77 12.42
CA SER A 162 -20.36 6.87 11.87
C SER A 162 -20.42 7.27 10.40
N LEU A 163 -19.31 7.72 9.81
CA LEU A 163 -19.31 8.20 8.42
C LEU A 163 -19.53 7.08 7.40
N THR A 164 -19.00 5.87 7.60
CA THR A 164 -19.10 4.79 6.60
C THR A 164 -19.06 3.43 7.24
N ILE A 165 -19.66 2.44 6.58
CA ILE A 165 -19.58 1.04 7.01
C ILE A 165 -18.15 0.54 6.78
N LEU A 166 -17.60 -0.17 7.76
CA LEU A 166 -16.32 -0.87 7.67
C LEU A 166 -16.57 -2.38 7.48
N PRO A 167 -15.68 -3.10 6.77
CA PRO A 167 -15.81 -4.54 6.64
C PRO A 167 -15.70 -5.23 8.01
N ASN A 168 -16.46 -6.30 8.23
CA ASN A 168 -16.51 -7.00 9.53
C ASN A 168 -15.15 -7.48 10.04
N ASN A 169 -14.21 -7.78 9.14
CA ASN A 169 -12.86 -8.21 9.47
C ASN A 169 -11.84 -7.05 9.54
N PHE A 170 -12.29 -5.79 9.58
CA PHE A 170 -11.42 -4.63 9.60
C PHE A 170 -10.44 -4.66 10.79
N GLU A 171 -10.93 -4.88 12.01
CA GLU A 171 -10.11 -4.94 13.23
C GLU A 171 -9.02 -6.02 13.13
N GLU A 172 -9.38 -7.19 12.62
CA GLU A 172 -8.45 -8.30 12.42
C GLU A 172 -7.35 -7.92 11.42
N LYS A 173 -7.72 -7.29 10.30
CA LYS A 173 -6.77 -6.86 9.25
C LYS A 173 -5.73 -5.86 9.75
N ILE A 174 -6.08 -5.00 10.70
CA ILE A 174 -5.16 -3.98 11.23
C ILE A 174 -4.48 -4.40 12.52
N LYS A 175 -4.78 -5.59 13.07
CA LYS A 175 -4.32 -6.03 14.39
C LYS A 175 -2.78 -6.03 14.51
N SER A 176 -2.10 -6.47 13.47
CA SER A 176 -0.63 -6.56 13.38
C SER A 176 0.06 -5.22 13.14
N ILE A 177 -0.69 -4.18 12.77
CA ILE A 177 -0.15 -2.84 12.55
C ILE A 177 0.12 -2.17 13.90
N LYS A 178 1.35 -1.72 14.10
CA LYS A 178 1.78 -0.96 15.27
C LYS A 178 2.37 0.39 14.87
N LEU A 179 2.30 1.32 15.82
CA LEU A 179 3.05 2.57 15.78
C LEU A 179 4.44 2.29 16.34
N VAL A 180 5.46 2.65 15.57
CA VAL A 180 6.85 2.58 15.99
C VAL A 180 7.43 3.98 15.90
N ASP A 181 8.09 4.44 16.96
CA ASP A 181 8.81 5.70 16.95
C ASP A 181 9.92 5.61 15.90
N GLY A 182 9.75 6.33 14.79
CA GLY A 182 10.74 6.39 13.73
C GLY A 182 11.81 7.42 14.07
N GLN A 183 13.06 6.99 14.15
CA GLN A 183 14.20 7.88 13.86
C GLN A 183 14.48 7.78 12.37
N LEU A 184 13.86 8.63 11.56
CA LEU A 184 14.26 8.80 10.16
C LEU A 184 14.83 10.21 10.00
N GLY A 185 16.14 10.32 10.19
CA GLY A 185 16.89 11.54 9.93
C GLY A 185 18.38 11.24 9.82
N GLU A 186 19.03 11.80 8.80
CA GLU A 186 20.48 11.94 8.80
C GLU A 186 20.91 12.67 10.08
N LYS A 187 22.06 12.27 10.63
CA LYS A 187 22.65 12.84 11.85
C LYS A 187 22.57 14.37 11.85
N GLY A 188 21.73 14.97 12.71
CA GLY A 188 21.92 16.37 13.10
C GLY A 188 20.69 17.23 13.41
N GLU A 189 19.46 16.80 13.13
CA GLU A 189 18.28 17.65 13.40
C GLU A 189 17.46 17.18 14.61
N LYS A 190 16.92 18.15 15.34
CA LYS A 190 16.10 17.94 16.54
C LYS A 190 14.91 17.03 16.21
N ILE A 191 14.75 15.99 17.02
CA ILE A 191 13.72 14.95 16.93
C ILE A 191 12.33 15.62 16.92
N LYS A 192 11.68 15.61 15.75
CA LYS A 192 10.21 15.68 15.66
C LYS A 192 9.71 14.23 15.79
N GLU A 193 8.67 14.02 16.59
CA GLU A 193 8.05 12.71 16.75
C GLU A 193 7.44 12.25 15.41
N SER A 194 8.25 11.57 14.58
CA SER A 194 7.76 10.86 13.39
C SER A 194 7.42 9.44 13.81
N ALA A 195 6.14 9.09 13.80
CA ALA A 195 5.71 7.72 14.06
C ALA A 195 5.50 7.00 12.72
N VAL A 196 6.01 5.77 12.61
CA VAL A 196 5.87 4.93 11.43
C VAL A 196 4.82 3.86 11.71
N LEU A 197 3.92 3.62 10.75
CA LEU A 197 3.04 2.46 10.77
C LEU A 197 3.78 1.24 10.21
N ILE A 198 3.93 0.20 11.02
CA ILE A 198 4.57 -1.06 10.62
C ILE A 198 3.60 -2.20 10.88
N ASP A 199 3.31 -2.99 9.85
CA ASP A 199 2.63 -4.28 9.99
C ASP A 199 3.67 -5.36 10.29
N GLU A 200 3.88 -5.68 11.57
CA GLU A 200 4.90 -6.64 12.02
C GLU A 200 4.71 -8.05 11.43
N SER A 201 3.49 -8.39 11.04
CA SER A 201 3.20 -9.70 10.44
C SER A 201 3.56 -9.75 8.96
N SER A 202 3.64 -8.59 8.31
CA SER A 202 3.89 -8.51 6.88
C SER A 202 5.33 -8.89 6.54
N SER A 203 5.47 -9.52 5.37
CA SER A 203 6.79 -9.71 4.76
C SER A 203 7.47 -8.35 4.51
N GLY A 204 6.69 -7.29 4.28
CA GLY A 204 7.17 -5.92 4.13
C GLY A 204 7.94 -5.40 5.34
N ALA A 205 7.41 -5.54 6.56
CA ALA A 205 8.06 -5.05 7.78
C ALA A 205 9.41 -5.70 8.05
N LYS A 206 9.46 -7.03 7.91
CA LYS A 206 10.70 -7.82 8.01
C LYS A 206 11.75 -7.34 7.01
N LEU A 207 11.34 -7.09 5.77
CA LEU A 207 12.23 -6.58 4.72
C LEU A 207 12.68 -5.13 4.96
N MET A 208 11.82 -4.28 5.53
CA MET A 208 12.13 -2.87 5.80
C MET A 208 13.31 -2.71 6.78
N GLY A 209 13.44 -3.61 7.77
CA GLY A 209 14.60 -3.63 8.69
C GLY A 209 15.95 -3.87 8.00
N HIS A 210 15.94 -4.46 6.80
CA HIS A 210 17.13 -4.75 5.99
C HIS A 210 17.18 -3.92 4.71
N LEU A 211 16.38 -2.86 4.60
CA LEU A 211 16.33 -2.03 3.40
C LEU A 211 17.70 -1.39 3.16
N ASP A 212 18.12 -1.36 1.89
CA ASP A 212 19.44 -0.90 1.45
C ASP A 212 20.64 -1.65 2.05
N SER A 213 20.41 -2.77 2.73
CA SER A 213 21.45 -3.62 3.29
C SER A 213 21.77 -4.81 2.37
N SER A 214 22.97 -5.35 2.54
CA SER A 214 23.33 -6.62 1.91
C SER A 214 22.81 -7.79 2.75
N ILE A 215 22.06 -8.68 2.12
CA ILE A 215 21.46 -9.84 2.76
C ILE A 215 21.96 -11.15 2.13
N THR A 216 21.81 -12.23 2.88
CA THR A 216 21.87 -13.60 2.37
C THR A 216 20.47 -14.18 2.37
N VAL A 217 20.02 -14.71 1.23
CA VAL A 217 18.86 -15.61 1.15
C VAL A 217 19.39 -17.02 1.34
N TYR A 218 19.08 -17.62 2.49
CA TYR A 218 19.57 -18.92 2.91
C TYR A 218 18.81 -20.07 2.26
N GLU A 219 17.49 -19.92 2.14
CA GLU A 219 16.60 -20.90 1.55
C GLU A 219 15.40 -20.19 0.95
N CYS A 220 15.00 -20.65 -0.24
CA CYS A 220 13.77 -20.25 -0.89
C CYS A 220 13.47 -21.24 -2.03
N GLU A 221 12.24 -21.23 -2.52
CA GLU A 221 11.84 -21.94 -3.75
C GLU A 221 11.43 -20.95 -4.83
N ILE A 222 11.89 -21.17 -6.07
CA ILE A 222 11.49 -20.35 -7.22
C ILE A 222 10.06 -20.70 -7.64
N THR A 223 9.17 -19.71 -7.64
CA THR A 223 7.77 -19.87 -8.08
C THR A 223 7.54 -19.43 -9.52
N GLU A 224 8.31 -18.44 -9.98
CA GLU A 224 8.16 -17.84 -11.31
C GLU A 224 9.47 -17.23 -11.77
N ILE A 225 9.74 -17.30 -13.07
CA ILE A 225 10.85 -16.61 -13.73
C ILE A 225 10.27 -15.87 -14.92
N VAL A 226 10.46 -14.56 -14.97
CA VAL A 226 9.96 -13.72 -16.05
C VAL A 226 11.09 -12.91 -16.67
N GLU A 227 11.28 -13.08 -17.97
CA GLU A 227 12.23 -12.29 -18.75
C GLU A 227 11.74 -10.85 -18.93
N ARG A 228 12.68 -9.91 -18.82
CA ARG A 228 12.46 -8.48 -18.97
C ARG A 228 13.62 -7.84 -19.73
N GLU A 229 13.28 -6.84 -20.50
CA GLU A 229 14.25 -5.98 -21.17
C GLU A 229 14.13 -4.56 -20.60
N SER A 230 15.27 -3.87 -20.47
CA SER A 230 15.33 -2.46 -20.15
C SER A 230 16.22 -1.78 -21.17
N GLU A 231 15.69 -0.78 -21.86
CA GLU A 231 16.46 0.08 -22.74
C GLU A 231 16.83 1.36 -21.99
N PHE A 232 18.11 1.69 -21.95
CA PHE A 232 18.59 2.95 -21.39
C PHE A 232 19.71 3.51 -22.24
N GLN A 233 19.50 4.72 -22.78
CA GLN A 233 20.46 5.41 -23.66
C GLN A 233 20.92 4.53 -24.84
N GLY A 234 20.00 3.77 -25.44
CA GLY A 234 20.29 2.86 -26.57
C GLY A 234 20.93 1.52 -26.19
N ASN A 235 21.23 1.28 -24.90
CA ASN A 235 21.67 -0.03 -24.43
C ASN A 235 20.48 -0.86 -23.96
N VAL A 236 20.23 -1.99 -24.62
CA VAL A 236 19.24 -2.98 -24.19
C VAL A 236 19.88 -3.96 -23.22
N THR A 237 19.39 -3.98 -21.99
CA THR A 237 19.82 -4.93 -20.95
C THR A 237 18.71 -5.95 -20.71
N ARG A 238 19.01 -7.23 -20.93
CA ARG A 238 18.14 -8.35 -20.55
C ARG A 238 18.39 -8.78 -19.11
N PHE A 239 17.32 -9.02 -18.38
CA PHE A 239 17.36 -9.53 -17.03
C PHE A 239 16.13 -10.38 -16.73
N PHE A 240 16.20 -11.16 -15.66
CA PHE A 240 15.12 -12.00 -15.21
C PHE A 240 14.65 -11.54 -13.84
N MET A 241 13.34 -11.35 -13.71
CA MET A 241 12.67 -11.20 -12.43
C MET A 241 12.24 -12.59 -11.96
N VAL A 242 12.76 -13.00 -10.82
CA VAL A 242 12.47 -14.30 -10.23
C VAL A 242 11.65 -14.08 -8.96
N SER A 243 10.48 -14.71 -8.90
CA SER A 243 9.62 -14.73 -7.73
C SER A 243 9.99 -15.92 -6.85
N LEU A 244 10.15 -15.68 -5.56
CA LEU A 244 10.56 -16.66 -4.55
C LEU A 244 9.46 -16.80 -3.52
N LYS A 245 9.28 -18.02 -3.00
CA LYS A 245 8.46 -18.30 -1.81
C LYS A 245 9.29 -18.94 -0.68
N ASP A 246 8.70 -18.95 0.51
CA ASP A 246 9.25 -19.60 1.72
C ASP A 246 10.69 -19.14 1.99
N VAL A 247 10.88 -17.81 1.97
CA VAL A 247 12.19 -17.19 1.93
C VAL A 247 12.73 -16.99 3.33
N LYS A 248 13.80 -17.70 3.66
CA LYS A 248 14.60 -17.49 4.86
C LYS A 248 15.80 -16.62 4.53
N PHE A 249 15.92 -15.46 5.17
CA PHE A 249 17.00 -14.50 4.90
C PHE A 249 17.55 -13.86 6.16
N GLY A 250 18.66 -13.14 6.04
CA GLY A 250 19.30 -12.42 7.15
C GLY A 250 20.54 -11.65 6.69
N PRO A 251 21.38 -11.18 7.62
CA PRO A 251 22.60 -10.45 7.31
C PRO A 251 23.51 -11.21 6.34
N LYS A 252 24.21 -10.46 5.47
CA LYS A 252 25.13 -11.07 4.50
C LYS A 252 26.22 -11.89 5.20
N LEU A 253 26.26 -13.19 4.90
CA LEU A 253 27.35 -14.06 5.34
C LEU A 253 28.64 -13.79 4.56
N LYS A 254 29.76 -13.72 5.29
CA LYS A 254 31.10 -13.81 4.72
C LYS A 254 31.61 -15.25 4.75
N LYS A 255 31.28 -16.01 5.80
CA LYS A 255 31.62 -17.42 5.97
C LYS A 255 30.41 -18.20 6.52
N ALA A 256 30.39 -19.52 6.31
CA ALA A 256 29.30 -20.37 6.82
C ALA A 256 29.20 -20.38 8.35
N SER A 257 30.33 -20.19 9.06
CA SER A 257 30.39 -20.08 10.52
C SER A 257 29.70 -18.82 11.08
N ASP A 258 29.44 -17.82 10.22
CA ASP A 258 28.82 -16.57 10.64
C ASP A 258 27.28 -16.71 10.71
N PHE A 259 26.74 -17.87 10.33
CA PHE A 259 25.31 -18.13 10.36
C PHE A 259 24.82 -18.26 11.80
N ARG A 260 23.80 -17.47 12.14
CA ARG A 260 23.09 -17.55 13.41
C ARG A 260 21.59 -17.61 13.13
N GLU A 261 20.94 -18.64 13.65
CA GLU A 261 19.50 -18.87 13.44
C GLU A 261 18.66 -17.70 13.98
N GLU A 262 19.10 -17.11 15.10
CA GLU A 262 18.46 -15.96 15.75
C GLU A 262 18.46 -14.67 14.93
N ASP A 263 19.39 -14.53 13.97
CA ASP A 263 19.49 -13.37 13.07
C ASP A 263 18.72 -13.59 11.75
N THR A 264 17.94 -14.67 11.66
CA THR A 264 17.21 -15.03 10.44
C THR A 264 15.72 -14.70 10.54
N GLU A 265 15.19 -14.25 9.42
CA GLU A 265 13.79 -13.90 9.25
C GLU A 265 13.18 -14.71 8.11
N ASN A 266 11.88 -14.97 8.22
CA ASN A 266 11.11 -15.68 7.21
C ASN A 266 10.07 -14.76 6.59
N VAL A 267 10.06 -14.69 5.26
CA VAL A 267 9.07 -13.95 4.47
C VAL A 267 8.43 -14.88 3.45
N GLU A 268 7.14 -14.70 3.24
CA GLU A 268 6.38 -15.58 2.34
C GLU A 268 6.83 -15.41 0.90
N ASN A 269 7.10 -14.18 0.48
CA ASN A 269 7.44 -13.85 -0.90
C ASN A 269 8.57 -12.83 -0.96
N LEU A 270 9.49 -13.03 -1.92
CA LEU A 270 10.53 -12.05 -2.25
C LEU A 270 10.81 -12.08 -3.75
N LYS A 271 11.10 -10.93 -4.33
CA LYS A 271 11.54 -10.84 -5.73
C LYS A 271 13.04 -10.66 -5.79
N VAL A 272 13.68 -11.30 -6.75
CA VAL A 272 15.10 -11.12 -7.04
C VAL A 272 15.30 -10.81 -8.52
N ARG A 273 16.16 -9.84 -8.80
CA ARG A 273 16.62 -9.53 -10.16
C ARG A 273 17.94 -10.23 -10.41
N ILE A 274 17.98 -11.09 -11.43
CA ILE A 274 19.21 -11.77 -11.86
C ILE A 274 19.54 -11.37 -13.31
N SER A 275 20.83 -11.26 -13.62
CA SER A 275 21.30 -10.97 -14.97
C SER A 275 21.07 -12.15 -15.92
N GLU A 276 20.97 -11.89 -17.22
CA GLU A 276 20.97 -12.93 -18.26
C GLU A 276 22.11 -13.94 -18.09
N LYS A 277 23.34 -13.45 -17.87
CA LYS A 277 24.52 -14.31 -17.61
C LYS A 277 24.27 -15.33 -16.49
N LEU A 278 23.81 -14.89 -15.33
CA LEU A 278 23.51 -15.77 -14.20
C LEU A 278 22.41 -16.79 -14.53
N GLN A 279 21.37 -16.37 -15.26
CA GLN A 279 20.31 -17.29 -15.67
C GLN A 279 20.83 -18.34 -16.65
N SER A 280 21.67 -17.96 -17.62
CA SER A 280 22.29 -18.90 -18.56
C SER A 280 23.23 -19.88 -17.86
N GLU A 281 24.07 -19.40 -16.94
CA GLU A 281 25.04 -20.22 -16.20
C GLU A 281 24.37 -21.24 -15.28
N ASN A 282 23.25 -20.87 -14.64
CA ASN A 282 22.58 -21.73 -13.67
C ASN A 282 21.40 -22.48 -14.28
N SER A 283 20.80 -22.01 -15.38
CA SER A 283 19.60 -22.59 -16.00
C SER A 283 18.48 -22.81 -14.98
N LEU A 284 18.14 -21.77 -14.20
CA LEU A 284 17.16 -21.86 -13.12
C LEU A 284 15.76 -22.15 -13.66
N LYS A 285 14.99 -22.91 -12.89
CA LYS A 285 13.61 -23.29 -13.22
C LYS A 285 12.69 -23.12 -12.02
N LYS A 286 11.39 -23.03 -12.29
CA LYS A 286 10.35 -23.11 -11.26
C LYS A 286 10.51 -24.41 -10.46
N GLY A 287 10.44 -24.32 -9.14
CA GLY A 287 10.67 -25.41 -8.20
C GLY A 287 12.11 -25.56 -7.72
N ASP A 288 13.08 -24.88 -8.34
CA ASP A 288 14.47 -24.92 -7.86
C ASP A 288 14.57 -24.29 -6.46
N LYS A 289 15.29 -24.96 -5.57
CA LYS A 289 15.69 -24.40 -4.27
C LYS A 289 17.06 -23.75 -4.40
N VAL A 290 17.15 -22.48 -4.00
CA VAL A 290 18.36 -21.69 -4.20
C VAL A 290 18.75 -20.89 -2.96
N SER A 291 20.01 -20.49 -2.92
CA SER A 291 20.56 -19.55 -1.94
C SER A 291 21.52 -18.59 -2.64
N PHE A 292 21.58 -17.35 -2.17
CA PHE A 292 22.41 -16.32 -2.78
C PHE A 292 22.61 -15.11 -1.86
N ASN A 293 23.61 -14.30 -2.21
CA ASN A 293 23.83 -12.99 -1.61
C ASN A 293 23.36 -11.89 -2.56
N GLY A 294 22.78 -10.83 -2.02
CA GLY A 294 22.41 -9.66 -2.79
C GLY A 294 22.20 -8.43 -1.91
N LYS A 295 21.82 -7.32 -2.53
CA LYS A 295 21.40 -6.09 -1.84
C LYS A 295 19.88 -6.00 -1.90
N LEU A 296 19.22 -5.94 -0.75
CA LEU A 296 17.79 -5.66 -0.68
C LEU A 296 17.58 -4.17 -0.93
N VAL A 297 16.74 -3.83 -1.89
CA VAL A 297 16.42 -2.44 -2.24
C VAL A 297 14.94 -2.29 -2.52
N LYS A 298 14.43 -1.06 -2.36
CA LYS A 298 13.09 -0.71 -2.84
C LYS A 298 13.16 -0.40 -4.33
N ASP A 299 12.56 -1.25 -5.13
CA ASP A 299 12.35 -1.03 -6.56
C ASP A 299 10.99 -0.37 -6.80
N ASN A 300 11.00 0.65 -7.66
CA ASN A 300 9.84 1.49 -7.92
C ASN A 300 8.67 0.76 -8.59
N PHE A 301 8.94 -0.34 -9.31
CA PHE A 301 7.92 -1.12 -10.00
C PHE A 301 7.57 -2.39 -9.24
N TRP A 302 8.55 -2.97 -8.54
CA TRP A 302 8.46 -4.32 -8.02
C TRP A 302 8.42 -4.40 -6.49
N GLY A 303 8.47 -3.26 -5.78
CA GLY A 303 8.52 -3.23 -4.32
C GLY A 303 9.89 -3.65 -3.80
N ASN A 304 9.93 -4.39 -2.70
CA ASN A 304 11.19 -4.92 -2.17
C ASN A 304 11.78 -5.98 -3.10
N VAL A 305 12.97 -5.71 -3.64
CA VAL A 305 13.69 -6.60 -4.57
C VAL A 305 15.13 -6.77 -4.14
N VAL A 306 15.62 -8.00 -4.23
CA VAL A 306 17.06 -8.27 -4.11
C VAL A 306 17.73 -8.04 -5.47
N LYS A 307 18.70 -7.13 -5.50
CA LYS A 307 19.53 -6.83 -6.67
C LYS A 307 21.00 -7.18 -6.39
N ASN A 308 21.86 -7.01 -7.38
CA ASN A 308 23.30 -7.24 -7.27
C ASN A 308 23.67 -8.68 -6.85
N VAL A 309 22.85 -9.65 -7.25
CA VAL A 309 23.18 -11.07 -7.11
C VAL A 309 24.32 -11.39 -8.06
N ARG A 310 25.40 -11.97 -7.52
CA ARG A 310 26.61 -12.32 -8.30
C ARG A 310 26.85 -13.82 -8.42
N LYS A 311 26.26 -14.61 -7.54
CA LYS A 311 26.38 -16.06 -7.50
C LYS A 311 25.12 -16.65 -6.89
N ILE A 312 24.68 -17.78 -7.42
CA ILE A 312 23.55 -18.56 -6.92
C ILE A 312 24.07 -19.97 -6.63
N SER A 313 23.67 -20.51 -5.49
CA SER A 313 23.95 -21.89 -5.10
C SER A 313 22.63 -22.65 -5.07
N ARG A 314 22.56 -23.76 -5.81
CA ARG A 314 21.43 -24.69 -5.73
C ARG A 314 21.54 -25.53 -4.47
N LYS A 315 20.40 -25.81 -3.83
CA LYS A 315 20.26 -26.78 -2.75
C LYS A 315 19.61 -28.04 -3.27
#